data_AF-A0A9R1TPF4-F1
#
_entry.id   AF-A0A9R1TPF4-F1
#
_cell.length_a   1.000
_cell.length_b   1.000
_cell.length_c   1.000
_cell.angle_alpha   90.00
_cell.angle_beta   90.00
_cell.angle_gamma   90.00
#
_symmetry.space_group_name_H-M   'P 1'
#
loop_
_entity.id
_entity.type
_entity.pdbx_description
1 polymer ?
#
loop_
_entity_poly.entity_id
_entity_poly.type
_entity_poly.pdbx_seq_one_letter_code
_entity_poly.pdbx_strand_id
1 'polypeptide(L)'
;MTERSINKIARCESLPVKRLDDLTLGVDYQINAFKSVNTKYGRRIVATLAAEHDVFLPARESAALLDDHEEYIYHKTLLQVEHATTKASGVQAALSRLMPNAGGPSQRRRALLASVSTSVLTYGIAIWSEALHTQVTRRRMAAGYRLSAIRVASAYRTVSDDAIGVIAAILPVEILAEERRFLYRRRERLPCDASQK
;
A
#
# COMPACT_ATOMS: atom_id res chain seq x y z
N MET A 1 50.67 3.49 -21.04
CA MET A 1 49.74 2.47 -20.53
C MET A 1 48.94 3.09 -19.40
N THR A 2 47.72 3.55 -19.71
CA THR A 2 46.82 4.25 -18.80
C THR A 2 46.13 3.24 -17.88
N GLU A 3 46.50 3.24 -16.60
CA GLU A 3 45.80 2.49 -15.57
C GLU A 3 44.34 2.95 -15.52
N ARG A 4 43.45 2.09 -16.00
CA ARG A 4 42.00 2.26 -15.85
C ARG A 4 41.70 2.19 -14.35
N SER A 5 41.30 3.33 -13.77
CA SER A 5 40.73 3.47 -12.42
C SER A 5 39.46 2.63 -12.28
N ILE A 6 39.62 1.31 -12.11
CA ILE A 6 38.53 0.31 -12.21
C ILE A 6 37.70 0.19 -10.93
N ASN A 7 38.13 0.77 -9.79
CA ASN A 7 37.41 0.65 -8.52
C ASN A 7 37.44 1.93 -7.66
N LYS A 8 37.12 3.10 -8.22
CA LYS A 8 36.50 4.14 -7.38
C LYS A 8 35.05 3.70 -7.15
N ILE A 9 34.81 2.92 -6.09
CA ILE A 9 33.48 2.91 -5.46
C ILE A 9 33.07 4.37 -5.38
N ALA A 10 31.89 4.72 -5.92
CA ALA A 10 31.40 6.09 -5.91
C ALA A 10 31.34 6.55 -4.45
N ARG A 11 32.43 7.17 -3.97
CA ARG A 11 32.45 7.89 -2.70
C ARG A 11 31.64 9.13 -3.01
N CYS A 12 30.33 9.08 -2.77
CA CYS A 12 29.60 10.31 -2.54
C CYS A 12 30.34 10.99 -1.38
N GLU A 13 30.87 12.18 -1.64
CA GLU A 13 31.63 12.96 -0.64
C GLU A 13 30.75 13.36 0.56
N SER A 14 29.44 13.18 0.43
CA SER A 14 28.44 13.42 1.45
C SER A 14 27.79 12.10 1.88
N LEU A 15 27.99 11.74 3.16
CA LEU A 15 27.26 10.74 3.96
C LEU A 15 27.70 9.26 3.85
N PRO A 16 27.75 8.52 4.98
CA PRO A 16 28.07 7.11 5.00
C PRO A 16 27.01 6.27 4.26
N VAL A 17 27.48 5.41 3.36
CA VAL A 17 26.64 4.49 2.60
C VAL A 17 26.31 3.28 3.47
N LYS A 18 25.02 3.05 3.75
CA LYS A 18 24.55 1.84 4.45
C LYS A 18 23.78 0.94 3.50
N ARG A 19 23.87 -0.37 3.70
CA ARG A 19 22.94 -1.29 3.02
C ARG A 19 21.58 -1.17 3.68
N LEU A 20 20.51 -1.52 2.96
CA LEU A 20 19.16 -1.60 3.53
C LEU A 20 19.13 -2.49 4.79
N ASP A 21 19.96 -3.53 4.78
CA ASP A 21 20.13 -4.51 5.85
C ASP A 21 20.81 -3.94 7.11
N ASP A 22 21.53 -2.82 6.99
CA ASP A 22 22.33 -2.19 8.06
C ASP A 22 21.58 -1.02 8.74
N LEU A 23 20.33 -0.76 8.35
CA LEU A 23 19.49 0.28 8.96
C LEU A 23 18.99 -0.18 10.34
N THR A 24 18.89 0.74 11.30
CA THR A 24 18.40 0.38 12.63
C THR A 24 16.92 0.02 12.55
N LEU A 25 16.59 -1.21 12.92
CA LEU A 25 15.23 -1.71 12.96
C LEU A 25 14.39 -0.89 13.96
N GLY A 26 13.23 -0.40 13.51
CA GLY A 26 12.29 0.38 14.33
C GLY A 26 12.45 1.90 14.23
N VAL A 27 13.35 2.41 13.39
CA VAL A 27 13.49 3.85 13.10
C VAL A 27 12.89 4.17 11.73
N ASP A 28 12.00 5.17 11.69
CA ASP A 28 11.43 5.68 10.45
C ASP A 28 12.42 6.67 9.81
N TYR A 29 13.02 6.27 8.67
CA TYR A 29 13.91 7.14 7.90
C TYR A 29 13.15 7.85 6.78
N GLN A 30 13.11 9.18 6.78
CA GLN A 30 12.56 9.95 5.67
C GLN A 30 13.52 9.98 4.48
N ILE A 31 13.00 9.74 3.27
CA ILE A 31 13.78 9.89 2.04
C ILE A 31 13.73 11.36 1.62
N ASN A 32 14.90 12.02 1.61
CA ASN A 32 15.02 13.44 1.30
C ASN A 32 15.32 13.69 -0.19
N ALA A 33 16.09 12.82 -0.83
CA ALA A 33 16.47 12.98 -2.23
C ALA A 33 16.73 11.63 -2.89
N PHE A 34 16.46 11.56 -4.20
CA PHE A 34 16.91 10.47 -5.06
C PHE A 34 17.98 11.02 -6.02
N LYS A 35 19.14 10.38 -6.06
CA LYS A 35 20.25 10.74 -6.95
C LYS A 35 20.54 9.59 -7.91
N SER A 36 20.60 9.85 -9.21
CA SER A 36 21.03 8.85 -10.19
C SER A 36 22.55 8.74 -10.21
N VAL A 37 23.09 7.54 -10.05
CA VAL A 37 24.53 7.26 -10.06
C VAL A 37 24.85 6.19 -11.11
N ASN A 38 25.82 6.48 -11.97
CA ASN A 38 26.36 5.51 -12.91
C ASN A 38 27.30 4.55 -12.16
N THR A 39 26.86 3.31 -11.98
CA THR A 39 27.71 2.24 -11.42
C THR A 39 28.26 1.36 -12.54
N LYS A 40 29.28 0.54 -12.25
CA LYS A 40 29.79 -0.47 -13.20
C LYS A 40 28.74 -1.51 -13.63
N TYR A 41 27.61 -1.58 -12.90
CA TYR A 41 26.49 -2.49 -13.16
C TYR A 41 25.28 -1.76 -13.79
N GLY A 42 25.46 -0.53 -14.28
CA GLY A 42 24.41 0.30 -14.87
C GLY A 42 24.00 1.49 -14.00
N ARG A 43 23.02 2.26 -14.49
CA ARG A 43 22.42 3.38 -13.75
C ARG A 43 21.65 2.86 -12.54
N ARG A 44 21.97 3.36 -11.35
CA ARG A 44 21.26 3.06 -10.10
C ARG A 44 20.79 4.33 -9.42
N ILE A 45 19.76 4.22 -8.58
CA ILE A 45 19.30 5.33 -7.74
C ILE A 45 19.86 5.14 -6.33
N VAL A 46 20.36 6.25 -5.77
CA VAL A 46 20.73 6.39 -4.37
C VAL A 46 19.67 7.23 -3.69
N ALA A 47 19.03 6.71 -2.65
CA ALA A 47 18.15 7.45 -1.78
C ALA A 47 18.95 8.02 -0.61
N THR A 48 18.88 9.33 -0.41
CA THR A 48 19.42 10.01 0.76
C THR A 48 18.37 9.97 1.87
N LEU A 49 18.64 9.21 2.92
CA LEU A 49 17.80 9.06 4.11
C LEU A 49 18.20 10.07 5.19
N ALA A 50 17.23 10.84 5.68
CA ALA A 50 17.36 11.82 6.77
C ALA A 50 18.52 12.83 6.62
N ALA A 51 19.08 12.99 5.41
CA ALA A 51 20.36 13.68 5.19
C ALA A 51 21.54 13.13 6.01
N GLU A 52 21.44 11.88 6.48
CA GLU A 52 22.48 11.20 7.27
C GLU A 52 23.08 9.99 6.56
N HIS A 53 22.31 9.31 5.70
CA HIS A 53 22.72 8.05 5.08
C HIS A 53 22.34 7.99 3.60
N ASP A 54 23.22 7.44 2.78
CA ASP A 54 22.92 7.15 1.37
C ASP A 54 22.71 5.64 1.17
N VAL A 55 21.59 5.26 0.55
CA VAL A 55 21.22 3.85 0.33
C VAL A 55 20.93 3.57 -1.13
N PHE A 56 21.58 2.54 -1.67
CA PHE A 56 21.32 2.10 -3.05
C PHE A 56 20.00 1.34 -3.16
N LEU A 57 19.16 1.76 -4.10
CA LEU A 57 17.97 0.99 -4.46
C LEU A 57 18.36 -0.27 -5.25
N PRO A 58 17.58 -1.36 -5.11
CA PRO A 58 17.71 -2.53 -5.98
C PRO A 58 17.65 -2.15 -7.46
N ALA A 59 18.33 -2.91 -8.32
CA ALA A 59 18.46 -2.59 -9.75
C ALA A 59 17.10 -2.51 -10.47
N ARG A 60 16.14 -3.38 -10.10
CA ARG A 60 14.78 -3.39 -10.66
C ARG A 60 14.03 -2.09 -10.37
N GLU A 61 14.12 -1.61 -9.14
CA GLU A 61 13.48 -0.37 -8.69
C GLU A 61 14.21 0.84 -9.28
N SER A 62 15.55 0.79 -9.32
CA SER A 62 16.36 1.85 -9.91
C SER A 62 16.06 2.06 -11.39
N ALA A 63 15.97 0.99 -12.19
CA ALA A 63 15.65 1.10 -13.60
C ALA A 63 14.26 1.69 -13.83
N ALA A 64 13.28 1.22 -13.05
CA ALA A 64 11.90 1.62 -13.23
C ALA A 64 11.55 3.02 -12.70
N LEU A 65 12.37 3.56 -11.80
CA LEU A 65 12.27 4.95 -11.33
C LEU A 65 13.06 5.93 -12.22
N LEU A 66 13.98 5.44 -13.07
CA LEU A 66 14.74 6.25 -14.03
C LEU A 66 14.01 6.43 -15.36
N ASP A 67 13.20 5.44 -15.76
CA ASP A 67 12.19 5.57 -16.81
C ASP A 67 10.88 6.12 -16.20
N ASP A 68 10.00 6.69 -17.03
CA ASP A 68 8.81 7.48 -16.65
C ASP A 68 8.20 7.11 -15.28
N HIS A 69 8.62 7.88 -14.27
CA HIS A 69 8.37 7.60 -12.85
C HIS A 69 6.87 7.52 -12.52
N GLU A 70 6.03 8.24 -13.26
CA GLU A 70 4.57 8.18 -13.12
C GLU A 70 3.99 6.84 -13.57
N GLU A 71 4.49 6.27 -14.68
CA GLU A 71 4.02 5.00 -15.22
C GLU A 71 4.38 3.84 -14.28
N TYR A 72 5.58 3.89 -13.68
CA TYR A 72 6.01 2.89 -12.71
C TYR A 72 5.17 2.91 -11.42
N ILE A 73 4.92 4.10 -10.84
CA ILE A 73 4.08 4.24 -9.65
C ILE A 73 2.66 3.73 -9.95
N TYR A 74 2.12 4.08 -11.12
CA TYR A 74 0.80 3.64 -11.52
C TYR A 74 0.73 2.11 -11.67
N HIS A 75 1.68 1.49 -12.36
CA HIS A 75 1.72 0.04 -12.50
C HIS A 75 1.84 -0.66 -11.13
N LYS A 76 2.71 -0.16 -10.25
CA LYS A 76 2.94 -0.79 -8.94
C LYS A 76 1.73 -0.68 -8.02
N THR A 77 1.05 0.46 -8.03
CA THR A 77 -0.18 0.66 -7.24
C THR A 77 -1.34 -0.19 -7.76
N LEU A 78 -1.48 -0.35 -9.08
CA LEU A 78 -2.45 -1.27 -9.68
C LEU A 78 -2.22 -2.73 -9.25
N LEU A 79 -0.97 -3.20 -9.33
CA LEU A 79 -0.61 -4.54 -8.86
C LEU A 79 -0.98 -4.76 -7.40
N GLN A 80 -0.77 -3.75 -6.56
CA GLN A 80 -1.12 -3.82 -5.14
C GLN A 80 -2.64 -4.00 -4.94
N VAL A 81 -3.46 -3.28 -5.72
CA VAL A 81 -4.92 -3.42 -5.67
C VAL A 81 -5.36 -4.80 -6.16
N GLU A 82 -4.78 -5.30 -7.25
CA GLU A 82 -5.08 -6.64 -7.77
C GLU A 82 -4.74 -7.73 -6.75
N HIS A 83 -3.58 -7.62 -6.10
CA HIS A 83 -3.17 -8.55 -5.07
C HIS A 83 -4.10 -8.48 -3.84
N ALA A 84 -4.43 -7.29 -3.37
CA ALA A 84 -5.33 -7.10 -2.22
C ALA A 84 -6.75 -7.64 -2.50
N THR A 85 -7.30 -7.35 -3.67
CA THR A 85 -8.63 -7.83 -4.10
C THR A 85 -8.67 -9.34 -4.28
N THR A 86 -7.63 -9.94 -4.87
CA THR A 86 -7.51 -11.40 -5.01
C THR A 86 -7.44 -12.08 -3.64
N LYS A 87 -6.58 -11.57 -2.74
CA LYS A 87 -6.43 -12.11 -1.38
C LYS A 87 -7.73 -11.99 -0.59
N ALA A 88 -8.39 -10.84 -0.66
CA ALA A 88 -9.68 -10.61 0.00
C ALA A 88 -10.77 -11.53 -0.52
N SER A 89 -10.82 -11.78 -1.84
CA SER A 89 -11.78 -12.70 -2.46
C SER A 89 -11.63 -14.12 -1.91
N GLY A 90 -10.39 -14.59 -1.73
CA GLY A 90 -10.10 -15.88 -1.09
C GLY A 90 -10.62 -15.95 0.35
N VAL A 91 -10.35 -14.91 1.16
CA VAL A 91 -10.86 -14.81 2.53
C VAL A 91 -12.39 -14.77 2.56
N GLN A 92 -13.02 -13.98 1.69
CA GLN A 92 -14.47 -13.88 1.57
C GLN A 92 -15.11 -15.20 1.17
N ALA A 93 -14.48 -15.97 0.27
CA ALA A 93 -14.98 -17.28 -0.14
C ALA A 93 -14.99 -18.26 1.05
N ALA A 94 -13.94 -18.27 1.86
CA ALA A 94 -13.88 -19.06 3.08
C ALA A 94 -14.94 -18.62 4.10
N LEU A 95 -15.05 -17.32 4.36
CA LEU A 95 -16.04 -16.76 5.29
C LEU A 95 -17.48 -16.97 4.84
N SER A 96 -17.73 -16.96 3.52
CA SER A 96 -19.07 -17.18 2.95
C SER A 96 -19.66 -18.53 3.35
N ARG A 97 -18.81 -19.56 3.54
CA ARG A 97 -19.24 -20.89 3.98
C ARG A 97 -19.68 -20.91 5.45
N LEU A 98 -19.17 -19.99 6.26
CA LEU A 98 -19.54 -19.83 7.68
C LEU A 98 -20.76 -18.92 7.89
N MET A 99 -21.19 -18.21 6.84
CA MET A 99 -22.24 -17.19 6.90
C MET A 99 -23.38 -17.46 5.90
N PRO A 100 -24.08 -18.62 6.00
CA PRO A 100 -25.24 -18.88 5.14
C PRO A 100 -26.34 -17.84 5.40
N ASN A 101 -27.15 -17.50 4.40
CA ASN A 101 -28.17 -16.44 4.56
C ASN A 101 -29.25 -16.85 5.57
N ALA A 102 -29.73 -18.10 5.52
CA ALA A 102 -30.65 -18.66 6.49
C ALA A 102 -29.91 -19.49 7.55
N GLY A 103 -30.34 -19.39 8.81
CA GLY A 103 -29.79 -20.18 9.92
C GLY A 103 -28.33 -19.89 10.30
N GLY A 104 -27.72 -18.86 9.72
CA GLY A 104 -26.34 -18.49 10.02
C GLY A 104 -26.17 -17.55 11.22
N PRO A 105 -24.95 -17.04 11.45
CA PRO A 105 -24.64 -16.18 12.60
C PRO A 105 -25.45 -14.88 12.62
N SER A 106 -25.55 -14.23 13.79
CA SER A 106 -26.16 -12.89 13.90
C SER A 106 -25.37 -11.84 13.11
N GLN A 107 -26.03 -10.76 12.70
CA GLN A 107 -25.42 -9.66 11.93
C GLN A 107 -24.13 -9.14 12.58
N ARG A 108 -24.11 -8.97 13.91
CA ARG A 108 -22.92 -8.51 14.65
C ARG A 108 -21.72 -9.44 14.48
N ARG A 109 -21.95 -10.76 14.53
CA ARG A 109 -20.89 -11.76 14.30
C ARG A 109 -20.42 -11.75 12.83
N ARG A 110 -21.35 -11.55 11.89
CA ARG A 110 -21.01 -11.42 10.47
C ARG A 110 -20.20 -10.16 10.18
N ALA A 111 -20.55 -9.03 10.81
CA ALA A 111 -19.79 -7.79 10.72
C ALA A 111 -18.34 -7.97 11.23
N LEU A 112 -18.18 -8.67 12.35
CA LEU A 112 -16.86 -9.03 12.87
C LEU A 112 -16.06 -9.88 11.85
N LEU A 113 -16.67 -10.90 11.25
CA LEU A 113 -16.01 -11.71 10.23
C LEU A 113 -15.68 -10.89 8.96
N ALA A 114 -16.60 -10.05 8.49
CA ALA A 114 -16.41 -9.19 7.33
C ALA A 114 -15.32 -8.12 7.55
N SER A 115 -15.05 -7.74 8.81
CA SER A 115 -13.95 -6.84 9.16
C SER A 115 -12.58 -7.41 8.75
N VAL A 116 -12.43 -8.75 8.69
CA VAL A 116 -11.19 -9.41 8.25
C VAL A 116 -10.96 -9.15 6.77
N SER A 117 -11.97 -9.40 5.92
CA SER A 117 -11.89 -9.10 4.49
C SER A 117 -11.69 -7.61 4.22
N THR A 118 -12.37 -6.77 4.99
CA THR A 118 -12.22 -5.32 4.97
C THR A 118 -10.78 -4.90 5.29
N SER A 119 -10.17 -5.47 6.32
CA SER A 119 -8.78 -5.21 6.71
C SER A 119 -7.80 -5.61 5.62
N VAL A 120 -8.03 -6.75 4.96
CA VAL A 120 -7.20 -7.20 3.82
C VAL A 120 -7.31 -6.24 2.64
N LEU A 121 -8.53 -5.86 2.26
CA LEU A 121 -8.76 -4.92 1.15
C LEU A 121 -8.14 -3.56 1.42
N THR A 122 -8.15 -3.13 2.67
CA THR A 122 -7.75 -1.77 3.04
C THR A 122 -6.32 -1.67 3.54
N TYR A 123 -5.57 -2.77 3.45
CA TYR A 123 -4.19 -2.79 3.86
C TYR A 123 -3.35 -1.86 2.96
N GLY A 124 -2.77 -0.83 3.57
CA GLY A 124 -1.98 0.17 2.87
C GLY A 124 -2.80 1.11 1.97
N ILE A 125 -4.13 1.16 2.10
CA ILE A 125 -5.01 1.99 1.25
C ILE A 125 -4.63 3.47 1.26
N ALA A 126 -4.03 3.98 2.34
CA ALA A 126 -3.52 5.35 2.37
C ALA A 126 -2.47 5.61 1.27
N ILE A 127 -1.64 4.61 0.95
CA ILE A 127 -0.53 4.70 -0.02
C ILE A 127 -1.07 4.61 -1.46
N TRP A 128 -1.93 3.65 -1.73
CA TRP A 128 -2.44 3.39 -3.08
C TRP A 128 -3.85 3.93 -3.33
N SER A 129 -4.38 4.79 -2.44
CA SER A 129 -5.71 5.43 -2.59
C SER A 129 -5.86 6.19 -3.92
N GLU A 130 -4.78 6.76 -4.45
CA GLU A 130 -4.77 7.44 -5.75
C GLU A 130 -5.19 6.50 -6.90
N ALA A 131 -4.85 5.21 -6.81
CA ALA A 131 -5.23 4.23 -7.82
C ALA A 131 -6.76 4.00 -7.88
N LEU A 132 -7.51 4.40 -6.85
CA LEU A 132 -8.97 4.34 -6.82
C LEU A 132 -9.64 5.43 -7.67
N HIS A 133 -8.89 6.43 -8.16
CA HIS A 133 -9.43 7.40 -9.12
C HIS A 133 -9.74 6.74 -10.47
N THR A 134 -9.06 5.65 -10.81
CA THR A 134 -9.36 4.88 -12.02
C THR A 134 -10.63 4.05 -11.81
N GLN A 135 -11.60 4.23 -12.71
CA GLN A 135 -12.91 3.58 -12.66
C GLN A 135 -12.81 2.04 -12.59
N VAL A 136 -11.81 1.43 -13.25
CA VAL A 136 -11.59 -0.02 -13.25
C VAL A 136 -11.23 -0.52 -11.83
N THR A 137 -10.24 0.10 -11.23
CA THR A 137 -9.74 -0.21 -9.88
C THR A 137 -10.82 0.00 -8.83
N ARG A 138 -11.54 1.12 -8.95
CA ARG A 138 -12.68 1.47 -8.10
C ARG A 138 -13.76 0.41 -8.14
N ARG A 139 -14.19 -0.01 -9.34
CA ARG A 139 -15.22 -1.05 -9.51
C ARG A 139 -14.79 -2.40 -8.92
N ARG A 140 -13.53 -2.80 -9.11
CA ARG A 140 -13.00 -4.06 -8.54
C ARG A 140 -13.01 -4.04 -7.01
N MET A 141 -12.57 -2.93 -6.41
CA MET A 141 -12.62 -2.72 -4.96
C MET A 141 -14.05 -2.70 -4.42
N ALA A 142 -14.92 -1.90 -5.04
CA ALA A 142 -16.32 -1.79 -4.65
C ALA A 142 -17.05 -3.13 -4.72
N ALA A 143 -16.77 -3.96 -5.74
CA ALA A 143 -17.34 -5.30 -5.85
C ALA A 143 -16.95 -6.19 -4.66
N GLY A 144 -15.68 -6.19 -4.25
CA GLY A 144 -15.22 -6.89 -3.06
C GLY A 144 -15.91 -6.38 -1.79
N TYR A 145 -15.94 -5.06 -1.60
CA TYR A 145 -16.60 -4.43 -0.45
C TYR A 145 -18.10 -4.77 -0.36
N ARG A 146 -18.79 -4.71 -1.50
CA ARG A 146 -20.21 -5.04 -1.63
C ARG A 146 -20.50 -6.48 -1.23
N LEU A 147 -19.66 -7.44 -1.66
CA LEU A 147 -19.84 -8.83 -1.28
C LEU A 147 -19.71 -9.04 0.24
N SER A 148 -18.81 -8.32 0.91
CA SER A 148 -18.75 -8.29 2.38
C SER A 148 -20.06 -7.75 2.96
N ALA A 149 -20.58 -6.62 2.45
CA ALA A 149 -21.79 -6.00 2.97
C ALA A 149 -23.05 -6.87 2.81
N ILE A 150 -23.19 -7.54 1.66
CA ILE A 150 -24.25 -8.53 1.41
C ILE A 150 -24.20 -9.63 2.47
N ARG A 151 -23.01 -10.13 2.80
CA ARG A 151 -22.84 -11.17 3.81
C ARG A 151 -23.20 -10.67 5.20
N VAL A 152 -22.82 -9.45 5.57
CA VAL A 152 -23.17 -8.86 6.88
C VAL A 152 -24.69 -8.76 7.04
N ALA A 153 -25.38 -8.22 6.04
CA ALA A 153 -26.83 -8.05 6.07
C ALA A 153 -27.61 -9.37 5.82
N SER A 154 -26.93 -10.47 5.48
CA SER A 154 -27.56 -11.72 5.03
C SER A 154 -28.51 -11.52 3.84
N ALA A 155 -28.20 -10.53 2.99
CA ALA A 155 -29.04 -10.11 1.88
C ALA A 155 -28.82 -10.96 0.62
N TYR A 156 -29.72 -10.81 -0.36
CA TYR A 156 -29.55 -11.36 -1.70
C TYR A 156 -28.81 -10.38 -2.62
N ARG A 157 -28.30 -10.88 -3.75
CA ARG A 157 -27.51 -10.08 -4.70
C ARG A 157 -28.28 -8.97 -5.41
N THR A 158 -29.61 -8.96 -5.31
CA THR A 158 -30.53 -8.00 -5.96
C THR A 158 -30.69 -6.68 -5.19
N VAL A 159 -30.19 -6.60 -3.95
CA VAL A 159 -30.24 -5.36 -3.17
C VAL A 159 -29.33 -4.31 -3.82
N SER A 160 -29.80 -3.05 -3.86
CA SER A 160 -29.03 -1.92 -4.41
C SER A 160 -27.76 -1.66 -3.61
N ASP A 161 -26.77 -1.09 -4.27
CA ASP A 161 -25.43 -0.85 -3.70
C ASP A 161 -25.49 0.15 -2.53
N ASP A 162 -26.33 1.18 -2.65
CA ASP A 162 -26.49 2.18 -1.60
C ASP A 162 -27.22 1.60 -0.38
N ALA A 163 -28.30 0.83 -0.62
CA ALA A 163 -29.08 0.25 0.47
C ALA A 163 -28.27 -0.77 1.28
N ILE A 164 -27.42 -1.57 0.61
CA ILE A 164 -26.65 -2.59 1.33
C ILE A 164 -25.59 -1.98 2.25
N GLY A 165 -24.98 -0.86 1.86
CA GLY A 165 -24.05 -0.13 2.71
C GLY A 165 -24.71 0.36 4.00
N VAL A 166 -25.91 0.94 3.88
CA VAL A 166 -26.71 1.42 5.02
C VAL A 166 -27.12 0.27 5.94
N ILE A 167 -27.69 -0.81 5.39
CA ILE A 167 -28.16 -1.96 6.18
C ILE A 167 -26.99 -2.67 6.89
N ALA A 168 -25.85 -2.80 6.19
CA ALA A 168 -24.67 -3.45 6.75
C ALA A 168 -23.85 -2.56 7.69
N ALA A 169 -24.18 -1.27 7.81
CA ALA A 169 -23.38 -0.25 8.47
C ALA A 169 -21.92 -0.24 7.99
N ILE A 170 -21.72 -0.38 6.68
CA ILE A 170 -20.40 -0.40 6.02
C ILE A 170 -20.27 0.85 5.15
N LEU A 171 -19.18 1.58 5.36
CA LEU A 171 -18.83 2.77 4.59
C LEU A 171 -18.36 2.39 3.17
N PRO A 172 -18.74 3.16 2.12
CA PRO A 172 -18.16 3.01 0.80
C PRO A 172 -16.62 3.10 0.82
N VAL A 173 -15.98 2.32 -0.06
CA VAL A 173 -14.53 2.18 -0.08
C VAL A 173 -13.82 3.49 -0.40
N GLU A 174 -14.43 4.36 -1.20
CA GLU A 174 -13.90 5.66 -1.59
C GLU A 174 -13.76 6.58 -0.38
N ILE A 175 -14.85 6.73 0.40
CA ILE A 175 -14.87 7.59 1.58
C ILE A 175 -13.86 7.07 2.62
N LEU A 176 -13.80 5.75 2.79
CA LEU A 176 -12.85 5.12 3.69
C LEU A 176 -11.38 5.29 3.25
N ALA A 177 -11.13 5.29 1.94
CA ALA A 177 -9.81 5.54 1.39
C ALA A 177 -9.37 6.98 1.63
N GLU A 178 -10.26 7.94 1.39
CA GLU A 178 -10.02 9.36 1.64
C GLU A 178 -9.74 9.62 3.12
N GLU A 179 -10.55 9.07 4.02
CA GLU A 179 -10.36 9.19 5.46
C GLU A 179 -8.98 8.66 5.89
N ARG A 180 -8.63 7.45 5.45
CA ARG A 180 -7.33 6.87 5.80
C ARG A 180 -6.16 7.62 5.20
N ARG A 181 -6.28 8.10 3.97
CA ARG A 181 -5.26 8.95 3.33
C ARG A 181 -5.09 10.27 4.09
N PHE A 182 -6.20 10.86 4.55
CA PHE A 182 -6.17 12.07 5.36
C PHE A 182 -5.46 11.84 6.70
N LEU A 183 -5.82 10.78 7.43
CA LEU A 183 -5.20 10.43 8.71
C LEU A 183 -3.71 10.11 8.57
N TYR A 184 -3.34 9.38 7.51
CA TYR A 184 -1.94 9.07 7.20
C TYR A 184 -1.12 10.34 6.96
N ARG A 185 -1.59 11.24 6.08
CA ARG A 185 -0.93 12.54 5.83
C ARG A 185 -0.91 13.45 7.06
N ARG A 186 -1.94 13.39 7.91
CA ARG A 186 -1.96 14.15 9.16
C ARG A 186 -0.87 13.68 10.12
N ARG A 187 -0.62 12.36 10.19
CA ARG A 187 0.45 11.78 11.00
C ARG A 187 1.83 12.21 10.50
N GLU A 188 2.05 12.25 9.19
CA GLU A 188 3.31 12.74 8.62
C GLU A 188 3.60 14.22 8.94
N ARG A 189 2.56 15.03 9.14
CA ARG A 189 2.69 16.46 9.47
C ARG A 189 2.94 16.75 10.94
N LEU A 190 2.72 15.78 11.83
CA LEU A 190 3.05 15.93 13.24
C LEU A 190 4.55 15.61 13.41
N PRO A 191 5.38 16.56 13.87
CA PRO A 191 6.72 16.21 14.31
C PRO A 191 6.61 15.16 15.42
N CYS A 192 7.56 14.24 15.43
CA CYS A 192 7.62 13.13 16.37
C CYS A 192 7.96 13.64 17.78
N ASP A 193 7.05 14.39 18.40
CA ASP A 193 7.12 14.80 19.80
C ASP A 193 6.60 13.64 20.66
N ALA A 194 7.46 12.65 20.94
CA ALA A 194 7.48 11.89 22.19
C ALA A 194 8.48 10.73 22.12
N SER A 195 9.74 11.00 22.46
CA SER A 195 10.60 10.05 23.16
C SER A 195 11.67 10.83 23.94
N GLN A 196 11.21 11.48 25.01
CA GLN A 196 12.05 11.95 26.10
C GLN A 196 11.30 11.63 27.40
N LYS A 197 11.56 10.44 27.93
CA LYS A 197 11.44 10.08 29.35
C LYS A 197 12.54 9.08 29.67
#